data_AF-A0A966QZA9-F1
#
_entry.id   AF-A0A966QZA9-F1
#
_cell.length_a   1.000
_cell.length_b   1.000
_cell.length_c   1.000
_cell.angle_alpha   90.00
_cell.angle_beta   90.00
_cell.angle_gamma   90.00
#
_symmetry.space_group_name_H-M   'P 1'
#
loop_
_entity.id
_entity.type
_entity.pdbx_description
1 polymer ?
#
loop_
_entity_poly.entity_id
_entity_poly.type
_entity_poly.pdbx_seq_one_letter_code
_entity_poly.pdbx_strand_id
1 'polypeptide(L)'
;LKTLTQRLQYGRKKLISFWKQEMMIVQKAMGFKYPASIEFDRMDLSNEDAEKALLVQLADRNLVSDEMLQRMFGFDPDMERTRLNRESRDRDGGRMVSKSGPWFDPQIENSLKKIALQTGIATPSQVGLELDNKKNGEKTSLEMRSLFSPKPTNLTPASSDKNPGQPGQGRPKNSKDSSKRKNKTFTPQTGASIQLWAMAAQDAISEIINPVLLDFYNKKNMRSLSSTEYNEAESTKTKILFSLEPLSNITQDTILGKLNNINNVNTIYHEYSSWSKQVSVNLDKQLTAEEQKYNKAYFYSLVYSSNIE
;
A
#
# COMPACT_ATOMS: atom_id res chain seq x y z
N LEU A 1 7.42 27.36 -4.03
CA LEU A 1 8.35 26.32 -4.54
C LEU A 1 8.27 26.15 -6.06
N LYS A 2 7.12 25.78 -6.65
CA LYS A 2 6.98 25.56 -8.12
C LYS A 2 7.40 26.76 -9.01
N THR A 3 7.26 28.00 -8.54
CA THR A 3 7.62 29.20 -9.31
C THR A 3 9.12 29.51 -9.31
N LEU A 4 9.86 29.09 -8.27
CA LEU A 4 11.31 29.28 -8.18
C LEU A 4 12.05 28.26 -9.06
N THR A 5 11.63 26.99 -9.01
CA THR A 5 12.18 25.93 -9.87
C THR A 5 11.98 26.24 -11.35
N GLN A 6 10.79 26.73 -11.74
CA GLN A 6 10.54 27.18 -13.11
C GLN A 6 11.49 28.30 -13.57
N ARG A 7 11.83 29.26 -12.69
CA ARG A 7 12.79 30.33 -13.01
C ARG A 7 14.22 29.79 -13.13
N LEU A 8 14.62 28.85 -12.28
CA LEU A 8 15.92 28.18 -12.37
C LEU A 8 16.06 27.37 -13.66
N GLN A 9 15.01 26.61 -14.04
CA GLN A 9 14.97 25.87 -15.29
C GLN A 9 15.05 26.79 -16.51
N TYR A 10 14.37 27.94 -16.46
CA TYR A 10 14.48 28.95 -17.51
C TYR A 10 15.90 29.50 -17.64
N GLY A 11 16.54 29.85 -16.51
CA GLY A 11 17.95 30.27 -16.49
C GLY A 11 18.89 29.19 -17.07
N ARG A 12 18.69 27.93 -16.66
CA ARG A 12 19.45 26.78 -17.17
C ARG A 12 19.30 26.64 -18.68
N LYS A 13 18.08 26.74 -19.24
CA LYS A 13 17.85 26.68 -20.69
C LYS A 13 18.58 27.79 -21.44
N LYS A 14 18.56 29.01 -20.91
CA LYS A 14 19.23 30.17 -21.52
C LYS A 14 20.76 30.02 -21.53
N LEU A 15 21.33 29.48 -20.45
CA LEU A 15 22.76 29.14 -20.38
C LEU A 15 23.12 28.04 -21.38
N ILE A 16 22.31 26.98 -21.49
CA ILE A 16 22.54 25.91 -22.47
C ILE A 16 22.53 26.46 -23.89
N SER A 17 21.55 27.30 -24.26
CA SER A 17 21.50 27.87 -25.61
C SER A 17 22.70 28.74 -25.92
N PHE A 18 23.15 29.54 -24.95
CA PHE A 18 24.32 30.39 -25.10
C PHE A 18 25.60 29.56 -25.30
N TRP A 19 25.90 28.66 -24.37
CA TRP A 19 27.12 27.86 -24.42
C TRP A 19 27.16 26.92 -25.62
N LYS A 20 26.02 26.39 -26.08
CA LYS A 20 25.97 25.59 -27.32
C LYS A 20 26.40 26.40 -28.54
N GLN A 21 26.04 27.68 -28.63
CA GLN A 21 26.47 28.53 -29.74
C GLN A 21 27.98 28.77 -29.69
N GLU A 22 28.51 29.13 -28.52
CA GLU A 22 29.94 29.36 -28.33
C GLU A 22 30.77 28.09 -28.59
N MET A 23 30.33 26.93 -28.09
CA MET A 23 31.02 25.66 -28.31
C MET A 23 31.07 25.27 -29.79
N MET A 24 30.04 25.59 -30.58
CA MET A 24 30.08 25.38 -32.04
C MET A 24 31.08 26.30 -32.74
N ILE A 25 31.22 27.55 -32.29
CA ILE A 25 32.20 28.49 -32.84
C ILE A 25 33.62 27.98 -32.53
N VAL A 26 33.87 27.60 -31.27
CA VAL A 26 35.14 27.02 -30.83
C VAL A 26 35.45 25.73 -31.57
N GLN A 27 34.46 24.85 -31.75
CA GLN A 27 34.62 23.62 -32.52
C GLN A 27 35.11 23.90 -33.94
N LYS A 28 34.47 24.84 -34.65
CA LYS A 28 34.84 25.21 -36.02
C LYS A 28 36.22 25.87 -36.10
N ALA A 29 36.56 26.70 -35.12
CA ALA A 29 37.85 27.37 -35.06
C ALA A 29 39.01 26.41 -34.74
N MET A 30 38.79 25.44 -33.85
CA MET A 30 39.81 24.50 -33.37
C MET A 30 39.86 23.18 -34.16
N GLY A 31 38.88 22.91 -35.02
CA GLY A 31 38.83 21.70 -35.84
C GLY A 31 38.43 20.43 -35.06
N PHE A 32 37.76 20.55 -33.92
CA PHE A 32 37.31 19.37 -33.17
C PHE A 32 36.20 18.62 -33.90
N LYS A 33 36.28 17.28 -33.90
CA LYS A 33 35.28 16.41 -34.54
C LYS A 33 33.87 16.61 -33.97
N TYR A 34 33.77 16.88 -32.66
CA TYR A 34 32.50 17.10 -31.96
C TYR A 34 32.62 18.34 -31.06
N PRO A 35 31.53 19.12 -30.89
CA PRO A 35 31.51 20.20 -29.91
C PRO A 35 31.53 19.65 -28.49
N ALA A 36 32.01 20.43 -27.53
CA ALA A 36 31.93 20.08 -26.12
C ALA A 36 30.47 19.91 -25.68
N SER A 37 30.22 18.94 -24.78
CA SER A 37 28.91 18.70 -24.19
C SER A 37 28.80 19.36 -22.83
N ILE A 38 27.69 20.05 -22.59
CA ILE A 38 27.38 20.64 -21.29
C ILE A 38 26.66 19.59 -20.46
N GLU A 39 27.29 19.20 -19.35
CA GLU A 39 26.68 18.38 -18.32
C GLU A 39 26.48 19.22 -17.06
N PHE A 40 25.40 18.96 -16.34
CA PHE A 40 25.12 19.64 -15.08
C PHE A 40 25.19 18.63 -13.96
N ASP A 41 25.79 19.07 -12.86
CA ASP A 41 26.06 18.24 -11.70
C ASP A 41 24.80 17.75 -10.97
N ARG A 42 23.67 18.47 -11.10
CA ARG A 42 22.39 18.09 -10.49
C ARG A 42 21.23 18.19 -11.47
N MET A 43 20.36 17.17 -11.47
CA MET A 43 19.03 17.27 -12.06
C MET A 43 18.12 18.03 -11.10
N ASP A 44 17.28 18.92 -11.64
CA ASP A 44 16.28 19.64 -10.83
C ASP A 44 15.03 18.75 -10.73
N LEU A 45 15.04 17.81 -9.78
CA LEU A 45 13.86 17.06 -9.41
C LEU A 45 13.23 17.71 -8.17
N SER A 46 11.92 17.94 -8.23
CA SER A 46 11.14 18.48 -7.12
C SER A 46 11.14 17.58 -5.87
N ASN A 47 11.67 16.36 -5.97
CA ASN A 47 11.81 15.40 -4.88
C ASN A 47 13.12 14.61 -5.04
N GLU A 48 14.06 14.83 -4.11
CA GLU A 48 15.39 14.21 -4.07
C GLU A 48 15.32 12.68 -3.82
N ASP A 49 14.33 12.20 -3.07
CA ASP A 49 14.18 10.77 -2.78
C ASP A 49 13.76 9.99 -4.03
N ALA A 50 12.89 10.58 -4.85
CA ALA A 50 12.46 10.00 -6.11
C ALA A 50 13.60 9.97 -7.15
N GLU A 51 14.46 10.99 -7.16
CA GLU A 51 15.67 11.04 -8.00
C GLU A 51 16.63 9.92 -7.65
N LYS A 52 16.97 9.79 -6.36
CA LYS A 52 17.89 8.76 -5.88
C LYS A 52 17.36 7.35 -6.15
N ALA A 53 16.07 7.13 -5.92
CA ALA A 53 15.44 5.85 -6.25
C ALA A 53 15.49 5.54 -7.75
N LEU A 54 15.28 6.54 -8.61
CA LEU A 54 15.41 6.38 -10.05
C LEU A 54 16.85 6.05 -10.47
N LEU A 55 17.84 6.74 -9.91
CA LEU A 55 19.26 6.47 -10.19
C LEU A 55 19.65 5.04 -9.83
N VAL A 56 19.19 4.54 -8.66
CA VAL A 56 19.40 3.14 -8.26
C VAL A 56 18.77 2.18 -9.28
N GLN A 57 17.52 2.43 -9.69
CA GLN A 57 16.86 1.59 -10.70
C GLN A 57 17.54 1.62 -12.07
N LEU A 58 18.14 2.74 -12.47
CA LEU A 58 18.89 2.85 -13.71
C LEU A 58 20.22 2.08 -13.63
N ALA A 59 20.89 2.14 -12.48
CA ALA A 59 22.09 1.36 -12.20
C ALA A 59 21.78 -0.15 -12.18
N ASP A 60 20.73 -0.58 -11.49
CA ASP A 60 20.30 -1.99 -11.44
C ASP A 60 19.96 -2.55 -12.83
N ARG A 61 19.49 -1.70 -13.75
CA ARG A 61 19.19 -2.06 -15.16
C ARG A 61 20.41 -1.94 -16.08
N ASN A 62 21.60 -1.65 -15.55
CA ASN A 62 22.83 -1.40 -16.31
C ASN A 62 22.71 -0.30 -17.38
N LEU A 63 21.86 0.72 -17.14
CA LEU A 63 21.72 1.87 -18.04
C LEU A 63 22.70 3.00 -17.69
N VAL A 64 23.22 2.98 -16.47
CA VAL A 64 24.11 3.98 -15.89
C VAL A 64 25.26 3.25 -15.22
N SER A 65 26.46 3.85 -15.23
CA SER A 65 27.63 3.29 -14.55
C SER A 65 27.61 3.59 -13.04
N ASP A 66 28.21 2.69 -12.26
CA ASP A 66 28.38 2.89 -10.82
C ASP A 66 29.20 4.14 -10.49
N GLU A 67 30.14 4.51 -11.36
CA GLU A 67 30.95 5.72 -11.24
C GLU A 67 30.10 7.00 -11.36
N MET A 68 29.14 7.00 -12.29
CA MET A 68 28.20 8.11 -12.45
C MET A 68 27.32 8.22 -11.20
N LEU A 69 26.83 7.09 -10.68
CA LEU A 69 26.07 7.07 -9.42
C LEU A 69 26.90 7.65 -8.27
N GLN A 70 28.15 7.22 -8.11
CA GLN A 70 29.06 7.74 -7.09
C GLN A 70 29.25 9.26 -7.20
N ARG A 71 29.47 9.79 -8.42
CA ARG A 71 29.59 11.24 -8.67
C ARG A 71 28.32 12.00 -8.30
N MET A 72 27.14 11.49 -8.66
CA MET A 72 25.86 12.12 -8.33
C MET A 72 25.64 12.25 -6.81
N PHE A 73 26.17 11.29 -6.04
CA PHE A 73 26.15 11.34 -4.57
C PHE A 73 27.31 12.14 -3.96
N GLY A 74 28.19 12.74 -4.78
CA GLY A 74 29.33 13.54 -4.32
C GLY A 74 30.56 12.73 -3.89
N PHE A 75 30.65 11.47 -4.28
CA PHE A 75 31.81 10.62 -4.05
C PHE A 75 32.78 10.69 -5.22
N ASP A 76 34.08 10.59 -4.93
CA ASP A 76 35.13 10.44 -5.92
C ASP A 76 35.26 8.96 -6.34
N PRO A 77 34.99 8.60 -7.61
CA PRO A 77 35.03 7.22 -8.07
C PRO A 77 36.38 6.53 -7.90
N ASP A 78 37.49 7.26 -8.06
CA ASP A 78 38.83 6.67 -7.99
C ASP A 78 39.19 6.27 -6.54
N MET A 79 38.79 7.12 -5.59
CA MET A 79 38.91 6.84 -4.17
C MET A 79 38.00 5.69 -3.75
N GLU A 80 36.75 5.66 -4.22
CA GLU A 80 35.81 4.59 -3.86
C GLU A 80 36.24 3.24 -4.44
N ARG A 81 36.75 3.21 -5.67
CA ARG A 81 37.36 2.01 -6.26
C ARG A 81 38.51 1.50 -5.40
N THR A 82 39.38 2.39 -4.93
CA THR A 82 40.50 2.02 -4.05
C THR A 82 40.00 1.43 -2.72
N ARG A 83 38.95 2.01 -2.15
CA ARG A 83 38.31 1.51 -0.92
C ARG A 83 37.69 0.14 -1.13
N LEU A 84 36.93 -0.05 -2.19
CA LEU A 84 36.31 -1.33 -2.56
C LEU A 84 37.34 -2.43 -2.80
N ASN A 85 38.45 -2.11 -3.46
CA ASN A 85 39.55 -3.06 -3.68
C ASN A 85 40.21 -3.51 -2.37
N ARG A 86 40.44 -2.59 -1.42
CA ARG A 86 40.95 -2.93 -0.09
C ARG A 86 39.94 -3.79 0.67
N GLU A 87 38.67 -3.39 0.64
CA GLU A 87 37.58 -4.09 1.28
C GLU A 87 37.43 -5.52 0.72
N SER A 88 37.57 -5.70 -0.60
CA SER A 88 37.55 -7.04 -1.23
C SER A 88 38.71 -7.89 -0.76
N ARG A 89 39.92 -7.35 -0.73
CA ARG A 89 41.11 -8.09 -0.25
C ARG A 89 40.98 -8.52 1.20
N ASP A 90 40.42 -7.68 2.07
CA ASP A 90 40.22 -8.03 3.48
C ASP A 90 39.12 -9.09 3.66
N ARG A 91 38.10 -9.11 2.79
CA ARG A 91 37.10 -10.18 2.75
C ARG A 91 37.68 -11.50 2.25
N ASP A 92 38.41 -11.47 1.14
CA ASP A 92 39.06 -12.65 0.58
C ASP A 92 40.10 -13.24 1.57
N GLY A 93 40.75 -12.37 2.36
CA GLY A 93 41.66 -12.74 3.44
C GLY A 93 40.98 -13.17 4.74
N GLY A 94 39.65 -13.25 4.79
CA GLY A 94 38.88 -13.68 5.97
C GLY A 94 38.93 -12.71 7.16
N ARG A 95 39.49 -11.51 7.00
CA ARG A 95 39.52 -10.47 8.04
C ARG A 95 38.17 -9.75 8.17
N MET A 96 37.33 -9.87 7.13
CA MET A 96 36.02 -9.25 7.09
C MET A 96 34.99 -10.20 6.46
N VAL A 97 33.74 -10.11 6.91
CA VAL A 97 32.65 -10.98 6.44
C VAL A 97 32.22 -10.59 5.01
N SER A 98 31.87 -11.59 4.20
CA SER A 98 31.29 -11.39 2.87
C SER A 98 30.00 -10.56 2.93
N LYS A 99 29.81 -9.66 1.96
CA LYS A 99 28.60 -8.83 1.87
C LYS A 99 27.38 -9.74 1.70
N SER A 100 26.30 -9.46 2.43
CA SER A 100 24.99 -10.05 2.19
C SER A 100 24.07 -9.02 1.55
N GLY A 101 23.23 -9.46 0.63
CA GLY A 101 22.21 -8.65 -0.02
C GLY A 101 20.94 -9.43 -0.27
N PRO A 102 19.85 -8.77 -0.69
CA PRO A 102 18.58 -9.45 -0.99
C PRO A 102 18.69 -10.61 -1.98
N TRP A 103 19.70 -10.56 -2.85
CA TRP A 103 19.95 -11.54 -3.92
C TRP A 103 21.21 -12.38 -3.71
N PHE A 104 21.96 -12.15 -2.63
CA PHE A 104 23.22 -12.85 -2.37
C PHE A 104 23.36 -13.16 -0.88
N ASP A 105 23.34 -14.45 -0.55
CA ASP A 105 23.60 -14.95 0.79
C ASP A 105 25.05 -15.42 0.89
N PRO A 106 25.89 -14.82 1.75
CA PRO A 106 27.27 -15.25 1.95
C PRO A 106 27.36 -16.63 2.62
N GLN A 107 26.28 -17.14 3.21
CA GLN A 107 26.23 -18.45 3.87
C GLN A 107 25.21 -19.39 3.20
N ILE A 108 25.37 -19.59 1.89
CA ILE A 108 24.51 -20.47 1.07
C ILE A 108 24.33 -21.86 1.71
N GLU A 109 25.39 -22.42 2.28
CA GLU A 109 25.31 -23.72 2.95
C GLU A 109 24.34 -23.70 4.14
N ASN A 110 24.34 -22.65 4.95
CA ASN A 110 23.46 -22.55 6.12
C ASN A 110 22.00 -22.34 5.70
N SER A 111 21.75 -21.56 4.64
CA SER A 111 20.40 -21.43 4.10
C SER A 111 19.90 -22.71 3.47
N LEU A 112 20.72 -23.46 2.73
CA LEU A 112 20.37 -24.79 2.21
C LEU A 112 20.09 -25.80 3.33
N LYS A 113 20.93 -25.84 4.36
CA LYS A 113 20.73 -26.65 5.56
C LYS A 113 19.40 -26.30 6.24
N LYS A 114 19.10 -25.02 6.41
CA LYS A 114 17.82 -24.55 6.97
C LYS A 114 16.62 -25.01 6.12
N ILE A 115 16.70 -24.89 4.79
CA ILE A 115 15.64 -25.33 3.89
C ILE A 115 15.45 -26.84 4.00
N ALA A 116 16.53 -27.63 3.93
CA ALA A 116 16.48 -29.09 4.03
C ALA A 116 15.86 -29.59 5.35
N LEU A 117 16.15 -28.90 6.46
CA LEU A 117 15.56 -29.15 7.77
C LEU A 117 14.08 -28.75 7.82
N GLN A 118 13.72 -27.60 7.25
CA GLN A 118 12.33 -27.14 7.19
C GLN A 118 11.44 -28.05 6.31
N THR A 119 11.99 -28.56 5.21
CA THR A 119 11.29 -29.52 4.34
C THR A 119 11.27 -30.94 4.89
N GLY A 120 12.09 -31.22 5.92
CA GLY A 120 12.20 -32.54 6.55
C GLY A 120 12.89 -33.60 5.67
N ILE A 121 13.68 -33.16 4.68
CA ILE A 121 14.43 -34.06 3.78
C ILE A 121 15.68 -34.59 4.48
N ALA A 122 16.32 -33.76 5.31
CA ALA A 122 17.48 -34.13 6.11
C ALA A 122 17.13 -34.11 7.60
N THR A 123 17.67 -35.06 8.36
CA THR A 123 17.53 -35.02 9.83
C THR A 123 18.53 -34.02 10.44
N PRO A 124 18.21 -33.41 11.59
CA PRO A 124 19.13 -32.52 12.30
C PRO A 124 20.53 -33.12 12.51
N SER A 125 20.61 -34.42 12.82
CA SER A 125 21.88 -35.15 12.97
C SER A 125 22.68 -35.25 11.66
N GLN A 126 22.02 -35.39 10.50
CA GLN A 126 22.68 -35.41 9.19
C GLN A 126 23.23 -34.05 8.76
N VAL A 127 22.70 -32.96 9.33
CA VAL A 127 23.13 -31.58 9.08
C VAL A 127 24.24 -31.15 10.05
N GLY A 128 24.69 -32.06 10.92
CA GLY A 128 25.73 -31.80 11.93
C GLY A 128 25.21 -31.05 13.15
N LEU A 129 23.89 -31.01 13.37
CA LEU A 129 23.32 -30.55 14.64
C LEU A 129 23.18 -31.76 15.56
N GLU A 130 23.99 -31.78 16.62
CA GLU A 130 23.73 -32.65 17.76
C GLU A 130 22.53 -32.08 18.51
N LEU A 131 21.43 -32.84 18.50
CA LEU A 131 20.24 -32.47 19.27
C LEU A 131 20.33 -33.12 20.64
N ASP A 132 20.16 -32.31 21.67
CA ASP A 132 19.91 -32.82 23.01
C ASP A 132 18.58 -33.58 23.04
N ASN A 133 18.49 -34.56 23.95
CA ASN A 133 17.25 -35.28 24.19
C ASN A 133 16.15 -34.29 24.63
N LYS A 134 14.96 -34.41 24.02
CA LYS A 134 13.78 -33.63 24.40
C LYS A 134 13.53 -33.76 25.90
N LYS A 135 13.21 -32.65 26.59
CA LYS A 135 12.76 -32.75 27.99
C LYS A 135 11.39 -33.40 28.05
N ASN A 136 11.12 -34.13 29.13
CA ASN A 136 9.84 -34.82 29.33
C ASN A 136 8.66 -33.84 29.19
N GLY A 137 7.83 -34.03 28.15
CA GLY A 137 6.63 -33.23 27.89
C GLY A 137 6.73 -32.23 26.74
N GLU A 138 7.90 -31.98 26.17
CA GLU A 138 8.07 -31.07 25.02
C GLU A 138 7.59 -31.72 23.73
N LYS A 139 6.61 -31.09 23.06
CA LYS A 139 6.06 -31.54 21.78
C LYS A 139 6.50 -30.58 20.66
N THR A 140 6.96 -31.13 19.55
CA THR A 140 7.31 -30.34 18.36
C THR A 140 6.06 -29.78 17.69
N SER A 141 6.20 -28.70 16.93
CA SER A 141 5.10 -28.09 16.15
C SER A 141 4.43 -29.09 15.19
N LEU A 142 5.18 -30.05 14.67
CA LEU A 142 4.70 -31.16 13.84
C LEU A 142 3.89 -32.20 14.64
N GLU A 143 4.35 -32.58 15.84
CA GLU A 143 3.61 -33.47 16.76
C GLU A 143 2.34 -32.81 17.29
N MET A 144 2.35 -31.51 17.56
CA MET A 144 1.13 -30.77 17.87
C MET A 144 0.16 -30.80 16.68
N ARG A 145 0.65 -30.61 15.46
CA ARG A 145 -0.20 -30.64 14.25
C ARG A 145 -0.81 -32.03 13.99
N SER A 146 -0.08 -33.11 14.26
CA SER A 146 -0.58 -34.48 14.11
C SER A 146 -1.59 -34.87 15.20
N LEU A 147 -1.47 -34.31 16.41
CA LEU A 147 -2.46 -34.49 17.49
C LEU A 147 -3.83 -33.87 17.16
N PHE A 148 -3.84 -32.76 16.42
CA PHE A 148 -5.07 -32.10 15.95
C PHE A 148 -5.60 -32.65 14.61
N SER A 149 -4.92 -33.64 14.02
CA SER A 149 -5.40 -34.33 12.82
C SER A 149 -6.33 -35.49 13.23
N PRO A 150 -7.58 -35.56 12.76
CA PRO A 150 -8.51 -36.60 13.18
C PRO A 150 -8.00 -37.99 12.75
N LYS A 151 -7.70 -38.86 13.72
CA LYS A 151 -7.42 -40.28 13.46
C LYS A 151 -8.71 -40.97 13.01
N PRO A 152 -8.69 -41.83 11.97
CA PRO A 152 -9.87 -42.60 11.58
C PRO A 152 -10.11 -43.72 12.61
N THR A 153 -11.17 -43.58 13.40
CA THR A 153 -11.69 -44.62 14.28
C THR A 153 -12.57 -45.57 13.47
N ASN A 154 -12.17 -46.84 13.40
CA ASN A 154 -13.01 -47.91 12.90
C ASN A 154 -14.09 -48.29 13.95
N LEU A 155 -15.27 -48.67 13.44
CA LEU A 155 -16.37 -49.45 14.06
C LEU A 155 -17.59 -48.67 14.60
N THR A 156 -18.66 -48.58 13.80
CA THR A 156 -19.97 -49.27 14.01
C THR A 156 -20.93 -49.00 12.83
N PRO A 157 -21.84 -49.93 12.46
CA PRO A 157 -22.64 -49.85 11.25
C PRO A 157 -24.11 -49.46 11.54
N ALA A 158 -24.56 -48.32 11.03
CA ALA A 158 -25.93 -48.07 10.54
C ALA A 158 -26.21 -46.57 10.43
N SER A 159 -26.13 -46.03 9.21
CA SER A 159 -27.12 -45.12 8.64
C SER A 159 -26.66 -44.72 7.24
N SER A 160 -27.63 -44.68 6.34
CA SER A 160 -27.49 -44.38 4.93
C SER A 160 -27.01 -42.95 4.71
N ASP A 161 -25.70 -42.77 4.66
CA ASP A 161 -25.09 -41.62 4.01
C ASP A 161 -23.82 -42.04 3.29
N LYS A 162 -23.66 -41.52 2.08
CA LYS A 162 -22.70 -41.97 1.06
C LYS A 162 -21.29 -42.11 1.66
N ASN A 163 -20.80 -43.35 1.70
CA ASN A 163 -19.38 -43.62 1.99
C ASN A 163 -18.51 -42.75 1.06
N PRO A 164 -17.48 -42.05 1.57
CA PRO A 164 -16.47 -41.47 0.69
C PRO A 164 -15.87 -42.60 -0.16
N GLY A 165 -15.89 -42.42 -1.49
CA GLY A 165 -15.46 -43.45 -2.43
C GLY A 165 -14.05 -43.96 -2.10
N GLN A 166 -13.79 -45.24 -2.37
CA GLN A 166 -12.47 -45.84 -2.13
C GLN A 166 -11.37 -45.04 -2.87
N PRO A 167 -10.18 -44.86 -2.27
CA PRO A 167 -9.05 -44.23 -2.94
C PRO A 167 -8.76 -44.96 -4.26
N GLY A 168 -8.94 -44.29 -5.39
CA GLY A 168 -8.80 -44.89 -6.73
C GLY A 168 -10.10 -44.92 -7.55
N GLN A 169 -11.28 -44.72 -6.95
CA GLN A 169 -12.54 -44.48 -7.67
C GLN A 169 -12.66 -43.03 -8.21
N GLY A 170 -11.51 -42.43 -8.54
CA GLY A 170 -11.50 -41.18 -9.27
C GLY A 170 -12.08 -41.37 -10.67
N ARG A 171 -12.35 -40.23 -11.29
CA ARG A 171 -12.72 -40.13 -12.71
C ARG A 171 -11.92 -41.12 -13.58
N PRO A 172 -12.57 -41.89 -14.47
CA PRO A 172 -11.87 -42.78 -15.39
C PRO A 172 -10.80 -42.02 -16.17
N LYS A 173 -9.65 -42.67 -16.41
CA LYS A 173 -8.51 -42.09 -17.11
C LYS A 173 -8.99 -41.40 -18.39
N ASN A 174 -8.71 -40.11 -18.52
CA ASN A 174 -8.91 -39.31 -19.74
C ASN A 174 -10.35 -38.84 -20.10
N SER A 175 -11.34 -38.90 -19.20
CA SER A 175 -12.64 -38.26 -19.50
C SER A 175 -12.55 -36.72 -19.39
N LYS A 176 -13.46 -35.96 -20.02
CA LYS A 176 -13.55 -34.48 -19.90
C LYS A 176 -14.75 -34.09 -19.02
N ASP A 177 -14.67 -32.99 -18.26
CA ASP A 177 -15.73 -32.61 -17.31
C ASP A 177 -17.01 -32.29 -18.11
N SER A 178 -18.10 -32.98 -17.80
CA SER A 178 -19.39 -32.83 -18.51
C SER A 178 -20.02 -31.45 -18.25
N SER A 179 -19.73 -30.83 -17.11
CA SER A 179 -20.19 -29.50 -16.76
C SER A 179 -19.03 -28.57 -16.43
N LYS A 180 -19.20 -27.30 -16.77
CA LYS A 180 -18.25 -26.24 -16.40
C LYS A 180 -18.25 -26.13 -14.87
N ARG A 181 -17.06 -26.24 -14.26
CA ARG A 181 -16.92 -26.12 -12.79
C ARG A 181 -17.56 -24.82 -12.30
N LYS A 182 -18.29 -24.89 -11.18
CA LYS A 182 -18.81 -23.69 -10.52
C LYS A 182 -17.61 -22.82 -10.09
N ASN A 183 -17.56 -21.59 -10.60
CA ASN A 183 -16.57 -20.62 -10.14
C ASN A 183 -16.92 -20.20 -8.71
N LYS A 184 -15.93 -20.17 -7.83
CA LYS A 184 -16.10 -19.62 -6.49
C LYS A 184 -16.31 -18.11 -6.63
N THR A 185 -17.50 -17.62 -6.31
CA THR A 185 -17.76 -16.19 -6.15
C THR A 185 -17.30 -15.77 -4.76
N PHE A 186 -16.26 -14.94 -4.70
CA PHE A 186 -15.84 -14.34 -3.44
C PHE A 186 -16.82 -13.21 -3.10
N THR A 187 -17.69 -13.43 -2.12
CA THR A 187 -18.47 -12.35 -1.51
C THR A 187 -17.58 -11.67 -0.46
N PRO A 188 -17.28 -10.36 -0.57
CA PRO A 188 -16.49 -9.68 0.45
C PRO A 188 -17.21 -9.75 1.79
N GLN A 189 -16.59 -10.40 2.75
CA GLN A 189 -17.15 -10.62 4.07
C GLN A 189 -16.81 -9.43 4.97
N THR A 190 -17.41 -8.26 4.76
CA THR A 190 -17.40 -7.11 5.70
C THR A 190 -18.14 -5.88 5.13
N GLY A 191 -18.56 -4.96 6.01
CA GLY A 191 -19.27 -3.70 5.74
C GLY A 191 -18.58 -2.68 4.82
N ALA A 192 -17.58 -3.10 4.04
CA ALA A 192 -16.91 -2.30 3.01
C ALA A 192 -17.89 -1.82 1.92
N SER A 193 -18.92 -2.62 1.57
CA SER A 193 -19.96 -2.20 0.63
C SER A 193 -20.79 -1.02 1.17
N ILE A 194 -21.15 -1.07 2.45
CA ILE A 194 -21.90 -0.01 3.14
C ILE A 194 -21.03 1.24 3.26
N GLN A 195 -19.75 1.08 3.60
CA GLN A 195 -18.81 2.20 3.69
C GLN A 195 -18.61 2.89 2.33
N LEU A 196 -18.45 2.12 1.26
CA LEU A 196 -18.31 2.67 -0.10
C LEU A 196 -19.59 3.39 -0.54
N TRP A 197 -20.75 2.80 -0.25
CA TRP A 197 -22.04 3.46 -0.48
C TRP A 197 -22.17 4.75 0.33
N ALA A 198 -21.79 4.77 1.60
CA ALA A 198 -21.86 5.96 2.45
C ALA A 198 -20.92 7.08 1.98
N MET A 199 -19.79 6.76 1.35
CA MET A 199 -18.92 7.75 0.71
C MET A 199 -19.57 8.37 -0.53
N ALA A 200 -20.15 7.54 -1.41
CA ALA A 200 -20.89 8.01 -2.58
C ALA A 200 -22.13 8.82 -2.17
N ALA A 201 -22.79 8.41 -1.08
CA ALA A 201 -23.95 9.09 -0.53
C ALA A 201 -23.62 10.50 -0.05
N GLN A 202 -22.50 10.69 0.62
CA GLN A 202 -22.04 12.01 1.07
C GLN A 202 -21.81 12.98 -0.10
N ASP A 203 -21.31 12.48 -1.24
CA ASP A 203 -21.12 13.30 -2.44
C ASP A 203 -22.47 13.70 -3.05
N ALA A 204 -23.38 12.74 -3.22
CA ALA A 204 -24.73 13.02 -3.72
C ALA A 204 -25.52 13.99 -2.82
N ILE A 205 -25.44 13.83 -1.50
CA ILE A 205 -26.05 14.76 -0.53
C ILE A 205 -25.43 16.15 -0.70
N SER A 206 -24.12 16.25 -0.86
CA SER A 206 -23.44 17.53 -1.03
C SER A 206 -23.88 18.24 -2.32
N GLU A 207 -24.00 17.53 -3.43
CA GLU A 207 -24.47 18.10 -4.70
C GLU A 207 -25.90 18.66 -4.60
N ILE A 208 -26.79 17.97 -3.86
CA ILE A 208 -28.19 18.36 -3.73
C ILE A 208 -28.38 19.47 -2.69
N ILE A 209 -27.69 19.41 -1.55
CA ILE A 209 -27.90 20.32 -0.41
C ILE A 209 -27.08 21.61 -0.52
N ASN A 210 -25.89 21.59 -1.13
CA ASN A 210 -25.08 22.79 -1.28
C ASN A 210 -25.81 23.98 -1.92
N PRO A 211 -26.53 23.86 -3.05
CA PRO A 211 -27.26 24.99 -3.62
C PRO A 211 -28.35 25.51 -2.68
N VAL A 212 -29.11 24.61 -2.03
CA VAL A 212 -30.17 24.98 -1.08
C VAL A 212 -29.61 25.77 0.12
N LEU A 213 -28.46 25.35 0.65
CA LEU A 213 -27.79 26.07 1.75
C LEU A 213 -27.21 27.40 1.30
N LEU A 214 -26.63 27.48 0.10
CA LEU A 214 -26.07 28.73 -0.42
C LEU A 214 -27.16 29.79 -0.65
N ASP A 215 -28.33 29.37 -1.13
CA ASP A 215 -29.51 30.24 -1.25
C ASP A 215 -30.02 30.67 0.14
N PHE A 216 -30.08 29.75 1.12
CA PHE A 216 -30.48 30.07 2.50
C PHE A 216 -29.57 31.10 3.18
N TYR A 217 -28.25 30.98 3.01
CA TYR A 217 -27.27 31.93 3.56
C TYR A 217 -27.01 33.15 2.66
N ASN A 218 -27.65 33.22 1.49
CA ASN A 218 -27.48 34.26 0.47
C ASN A 218 -25.99 34.49 0.09
N LYS A 219 -25.26 33.39 -0.14
CA LYS A 219 -23.83 33.40 -0.51
C LYS A 219 -23.60 32.76 -1.87
N LYS A 220 -22.64 33.28 -2.63
CA LYS A 220 -22.33 32.76 -3.98
C LYS A 220 -21.61 31.42 -3.99
N ASN A 221 -20.76 31.16 -3.00
CA ASN A 221 -19.88 29.99 -2.96
C ASN A 221 -19.67 29.52 -1.52
N MET A 222 -19.46 28.21 -1.32
CA MET A 222 -19.18 27.58 -0.02
C MET A 222 -17.99 28.23 0.72
N ARG A 223 -17.01 28.75 -0.03
CA ARG A 223 -15.83 29.48 0.51
C ARG A 223 -16.18 30.81 1.18
N SER A 224 -17.39 31.33 0.95
CA SER A 224 -17.86 32.62 1.46
C SER A 224 -18.66 32.47 2.75
N LEU A 225 -18.85 31.23 3.22
CA LEU A 225 -19.50 30.95 4.49
C LEU A 225 -18.56 31.25 5.64
N SER A 226 -19.13 31.72 6.75
CA SER A 226 -18.40 31.84 8.00
C SER A 226 -18.05 30.46 8.58
N SER A 227 -17.12 30.41 9.54
CA SER A 227 -16.75 29.15 10.20
C SER A 227 -17.96 28.48 10.88
N THR A 228 -18.86 29.26 11.47
CA THR A 228 -20.07 28.75 12.12
C THR A 228 -21.07 28.22 11.10
N GLU A 229 -21.33 28.97 10.03
CA GLU A 229 -22.22 28.56 8.93
C GLU A 229 -21.72 27.29 8.24
N TYR A 230 -20.41 27.18 8.04
CA TYR A 230 -19.79 25.99 7.46
C TYR A 230 -19.97 24.76 8.37
N ASN A 231 -19.76 24.91 9.68
CA ASN A 231 -19.96 23.83 10.64
C ASN A 231 -21.43 23.40 10.73
N GLU A 232 -22.37 24.35 10.68
CA GLU A 232 -23.81 24.06 10.61
C GLU A 232 -24.15 23.30 9.32
N ALA A 233 -23.68 23.77 8.17
CA ALA A 233 -23.87 23.10 6.88
C ALA A 233 -23.30 21.66 6.86
N GLU A 234 -22.14 21.43 7.47
CA GLU A 234 -21.58 20.08 7.58
C GLU A 234 -22.36 19.22 8.58
N SER A 235 -22.85 19.80 9.67
CA SER A 235 -23.69 19.08 10.63
C SER A 235 -25.02 18.64 10.02
N THR A 236 -25.66 19.48 9.21
CA THR A 236 -26.94 19.16 8.55
C THR A 236 -26.75 18.03 7.53
N LYS A 237 -25.73 18.11 6.67
CA LYS A 237 -25.39 17.01 5.75
C LYS A 237 -25.13 15.70 6.46
N THR A 238 -24.40 15.75 7.59
CA THR A 238 -24.07 14.55 8.38
C THR A 238 -25.32 13.94 9.02
N LYS A 239 -26.24 14.76 9.54
CA LYS A 239 -27.53 14.28 10.06
C LYS A 239 -28.41 13.67 8.97
N ILE A 240 -28.41 14.26 7.77
CA ILE A 240 -29.12 13.70 6.60
C ILE A 240 -28.54 12.31 6.28
N LEU A 241 -27.21 12.16 6.22
CA LEU A 241 -26.57 10.86 5.97
C LEU A 241 -27.04 9.81 6.99
N PHE A 242 -27.02 10.12 8.29
CA PHE A 242 -27.44 9.19 9.35
C PHE A 242 -28.96 8.92 9.38
N SER A 243 -29.77 9.67 8.62
CA SER A 243 -31.21 9.43 8.50
C SER A 243 -31.59 8.50 7.33
N LEU A 244 -30.63 8.24 6.44
CA LEU A 244 -30.81 7.42 5.24
C LEU A 244 -30.56 5.94 5.54
N GLU A 245 -31.33 5.10 4.87
CA GLU A 245 -31.15 3.65 4.93
C GLU A 245 -30.03 3.20 4.00
N PRO A 246 -29.22 2.20 4.40
CA PRO A 246 -28.12 1.70 3.58
C PRO A 246 -28.62 1.20 2.22
N LEU A 247 -27.81 1.42 1.18
CA LEU A 247 -28.07 0.94 -0.19
C LEU A 247 -29.36 1.47 -0.84
N SER A 248 -29.96 2.52 -0.27
CA SER A 248 -31.10 3.22 -0.88
C SER A 248 -30.65 4.19 -1.98
N ASN A 249 -31.56 4.48 -2.91
CA ASN A 249 -31.33 5.48 -3.95
C ASN A 249 -31.51 6.88 -3.38
N ILE A 250 -30.53 7.74 -3.59
CA ILE A 250 -30.48 9.09 -3.04
C ILE A 250 -31.08 10.04 -4.09
N THR A 251 -32.35 10.38 -3.91
CA THR A 251 -33.06 11.35 -4.75
C THR A 251 -33.38 12.62 -3.96
N GLN A 252 -33.63 13.73 -4.66
CA GLN A 252 -33.98 15.00 -4.03
C GLN A 252 -35.19 14.88 -3.09
N ASP A 253 -36.20 14.10 -3.48
CA ASP A 253 -37.42 13.89 -2.66
C ASP A 253 -37.12 13.14 -1.37
N THR A 254 -36.26 12.11 -1.42
CA THR A 254 -35.86 11.36 -0.22
C THR A 254 -35.13 12.24 0.78
N ILE A 255 -34.24 13.12 0.30
CA ILE A 255 -33.49 14.03 1.14
C ILE A 255 -34.42 15.07 1.77
N LEU A 256 -35.33 15.67 1.00
CA LEU A 256 -36.30 16.65 1.49
C LEU A 256 -37.24 16.04 2.54
N GLY A 257 -37.72 14.81 2.32
CA GLY A 257 -38.55 14.10 3.29
C GLY A 257 -37.81 13.81 4.60
N LYS A 258 -36.50 13.54 4.53
CA LYS A 258 -35.66 13.32 5.71
C LYS A 258 -35.25 14.63 6.40
N LEU A 259 -35.21 15.74 5.68
CA LEU A 259 -34.90 17.07 6.23
C LEU A 259 -35.89 17.47 7.34
N ASN A 260 -37.17 17.14 7.17
CA ASN A 260 -38.21 17.40 8.16
C ASN A 260 -38.03 16.59 9.46
N ASN A 261 -37.35 15.44 9.39
CA ASN A 261 -37.15 14.51 10.51
C ASN A 261 -35.72 14.51 11.06
N ILE A 262 -34.89 15.50 10.69
CA ILE A 262 -33.46 15.58 11.06
C ILE A 262 -33.23 15.47 12.58
N ASN A 263 -34.16 15.97 13.39
CA ASN A 263 -34.01 16.01 14.84
C ASN A 263 -34.05 14.63 15.52
N ASN A 264 -34.61 13.60 14.87
CA ASN A 264 -34.63 12.25 15.42
C ASN A 264 -33.22 11.64 15.51
N VAL A 265 -32.28 12.12 14.68
CA VAL A 265 -30.94 11.54 14.53
C VAL A 265 -29.90 12.25 15.40
N ASN A 266 -30.32 13.16 16.30
CA ASN A 266 -29.42 13.91 17.15
C ASN A 266 -28.60 13.01 18.08
N THR A 267 -29.15 11.90 18.58
CA THR A 267 -28.44 10.93 19.44
C THR A 267 -27.24 10.31 18.73
N ILE A 268 -27.46 9.73 17.55
CA ILE A 268 -26.42 9.12 16.69
C ILE A 268 -25.37 10.19 16.30
N TYR A 269 -25.81 11.41 16.01
CA TYR A 269 -24.90 12.51 15.70
C TYR A 269 -24.01 12.90 16.89
N HIS A 270 -24.53 12.91 18.12
CA HIS A 270 -23.74 13.20 19.31
C HIS A 270 -22.72 12.09 19.61
N GLU A 271 -23.10 10.82 19.40
CA GLU A 271 -22.17 9.68 19.49
C GLU A 271 -21.05 9.81 18.46
N TYR A 272 -21.38 10.12 17.20
CA TYR A 272 -20.39 10.40 16.16
C TYR A 272 -19.47 11.57 16.54
N SER A 273 -20.02 12.67 17.09
CA SER A 273 -19.22 13.83 17.48
C SER A 273 -18.23 13.50 18.60
N SER A 274 -18.66 12.70 19.59
CA SER A 274 -17.79 12.19 20.66
C SER A 274 -16.71 11.27 20.10
N TRP A 275 -17.10 10.33 19.23
CA TRP A 275 -16.18 9.40 18.58
C TRP A 275 -15.13 10.11 17.71
N SER A 276 -15.55 11.09 16.89
CA SER A 276 -14.64 11.86 16.05
C SER A 276 -13.62 12.67 16.87
N LYS A 277 -13.99 13.16 18.07
CA LYS A 277 -13.06 13.82 18.98
C LYS A 277 -12.05 12.83 19.56
N GLN A 278 -12.48 11.62 19.93
CA GLN A 278 -11.58 10.56 20.38
C GLN A 278 -10.57 10.19 19.28
N VAL A 279 -11.02 10.07 18.03
CA VAL A 279 -10.14 9.77 16.89
C VAL A 279 -9.08 10.87 16.70
N SER A 280 -9.47 12.16 16.80
CA SER A 280 -8.50 13.25 16.68
C SER A 280 -7.50 13.29 17.84
N VAL A 281 -7.93 12.93 19.05
CA VAL A 281 -7.04 12.83 20.23
C VAL A 281 -6.06 11.67 20.05
N ASN A 282 -6.52 10.51 19.59
CA ASN A 282 -5.65 9.35 19.41
C ASN A 282 -4.60 9.53 18.30
N LEU A 283 -4.86 10.41 17.32
CA LEU A 283 -3.94 10.69 16.21
C LEU A 283 -3.07 11.93 16.46
N ASP A 284 -3.24 12.64 17.58
CA ASP A 284 -2.56 13.89 17.91
C ASP A 284 -2.58 14.93 16.76
N LYS A 285 -3.65 14.91 15.94
CA LYS A 285 -3.75 15.71 14.71
C LYS A 285 -5.20 16.11 14.43
N GLN A 286 -5.39 17.31 13.87
CA GLN A 286 -6.66 17.71 13.29
C GLN A 286 -6.97 16.92 12.01
N LEU A 287 -8.17 16.35 11.94
CA LEU A 287 -8.63 15.58 10.79
C LEU A 287 -8.84 16.49 9.57
N THR A 288 -8.24 16.13 8.45
CA THR A 288 -8.46 16.73 7.14
C THR A 288 -9.87 16.46 6.63
N ALA A 289 -10.35 17.22 5.65
CA ALA A 289 -11.70 17.04 5.10
C ALA A 289 -11.94 15.63 4.53
N GLU A 290 -10.93 15.03 3.90
CA GLU A 290 -11.01 13.66 3.39
C GLU A 290 -11.06 12.62 4.51
N GLU A 291 -10.23 12.79 5.55
CA GLU A 291 -10.24 11.92 6.74
C GLU A 291 -11.59 12.03 7.48
N GLN A 292 -12.18 13.22 7.57
CA GLN A 292 -13.51 13.43 8.14
C GLN A 292 -14.59 12.70 7.34
N LYS A 293 -14.56 12.78 6.00
CA LYS A 293 -15.49 12.06 5.11
C LYS A 293 -15.37 10.55 5.30
N TYR A 294 -14.15 10.03 5.39
CA TYR A 294 -13.89 8.62 5.64
C TYR A 294 -14.40 8.19 7.02
N ASN A 295 -14.14 8.99 8.06
CA ASN A 295 -14.62 8.75 9.42
C ASN A 295 -16.15 8.71 9.51
N LYS A 296 -16.86 9.61 8.81
CA LYS A 296 -18.34 9.58 8.70
C LYS A 296 -18.83 8.28 8.08
N ALA A 297 -18.23 7.87 6.96
CA ALA A 297 -18.61 6.64 6.26
C ALA A 297 -18.32 5.38 7.09
N TYR A 298 -17.20 5.36 7.80
CA TYR A 298 -16.84 4.26 8.69
C TYR A 298 -17.80 4.16 9.88
N PHE A 299 -18.08 5.27 10.57
CA PHE A 299 -19.05 5.29 11.67
C PHE A 299 -20.45 4.87 11.19
N TYR A 300 -20.89 5.36 10.03
CA TYR A 300 -22.13 4.91 9.39
C TYR A 300 -22.15 3.39 9.18
N SER A 301 -21.05 2.82 8.66
CA SER A 301 -20.95 1.38 8.44
C SER A 301 -21.05 0.59 9.75
N LEU A 302 -20.48 1.09 10.86
CA LEU A 302 -20.59 0.46 12.16
C LEU A 302 -22.04 0.40 12.64
N VAL A 303 -22.73 1.54 12.65
CA VAL A 303 -24.13 1.66 13.13
C VAL A 303 -25.07 0.73 12.37
N TYR A 304 -24.92 0.63 11.05
CA TYR A 304 -25.82 -0.16 10.21
C TYR A 304 -25.35 -1.60 9.96
N SER A 305 -24.08 -1.93 10.19
CA SER A 305 -23.61 -3.32 10.12
C SER A 305 -24.23 -4.20 11.22
N SER A 306 -24.48 -3.62 12.40
CA SER A 306 -25.12 -4.29 13.53
C SER A 306 -26.63 -4.52 13.36
N ASN A 307 -27.27 -3.87 12.38
CA ASN A 307 -28.71 -4.03 12.09
C ASN A 307 -28.99 -5.04 10.96
N ILE A 308 -27.97 -5.68 10.40
CA ILE A 308 -28.09 -6.62 9.26
C ILE A 308 -27.91 -8.09 9.74
N GLU A 309 -27.73 -8.34 11.03
CA GLU A 309 -27.77 -9.68 11.65
C GLU A 309 -29.17 -10.08 12.14
#